data_AF-A0A957X7G1-F1
#
_entry.id   AF-A0A957X7G1-F1
#
_cell.length_a   1.000
_cell.length_b   1.000
_cell.length_c   1.000
_cell.angle_alpha   90.00
_cell.angle_beta   90.00
_cell.angle_gamma   90.00
#
_symmetry.space_group_name_H-M   'P 1'
#
loop_
_entity.id
_entity.type
_entity.pdbx_description
1 polymer ?
#
loop_
_entity_poly.entity_id
_entity_poly.type
_entity_poly.pdbx_seq_one_letter_code
_entity_poly.pdbx_strand_id
1 'polypeptide(L)'
;MREAIATGYQQIQHCLAQRWQQLAADAGPLAHFQKGAVRFGPRPTAAYLRLLAHLRQPAYLRNGVDFIIAADQLARTYLQHPAHAHCWPLLAQERAAVAQGDVPRFTVPVNQRNLVVGQVRVEAILQWTAPTLPSATVQQQQRQLIIESTARAPYLAPVQPTGGAFLAQALQLGELLVQRAVPLGNDALGWIAPQWQPRSGCWQHALVGDDLYQGRAGIALFLAALYRATGNSDWRDKALAALNSHATTTSLVTGGQLYAYSQCAALLDAQQLDHCLEQFTAQILVDNEATPRMGKTASWGVLDGMAGHLLGLLAVCRHWADRAEGTSHQRVLSAAVACGDALCTQQRGWLHPIKSWGGFAHGAAGIAYALAALYDACGERRFLLAAQQGWAFQQQLYEESPGNWQDRRGPTPVYLHNWCNGAAGIGLAAAASPAMQPLIKPIAERAARLLHTGAAVPTATLDTLCCGHFGQLESLLEMGLV
;
A
#
# COMPACT_ATOMS: atom_id res chain seq x y z
N MET A 1 15.74 5.72 27.89
CA MET A 1 14.39 6.27 27.68
C MET A 1 13.42 5.24 27.08
N ARG A 2 13.72 4.60 25.95
CA ARG A 2 12.82 3.62 25.28
C ARG A 2 12.39 2.47 26.18
N GLU A 3 13.37 1.76 26.73
CA GLU A 3 13.13 0.66 27.66
C GLU A 3 12.41 1.14 28.92
N ALA A 4 12.72 2.33 29.42
CA ALA A 4 12.01 2.90 30.57
C ALA A 4 10.51 3.13 30.29
N ILE A 5 10.15 3.59 29.08
CA ILE A 5 8.73 3.75 28.69
C ILE A 5 8.06 2.37 28.57
N ALA A 6 8.69 1.42 27.89
CA ALA A 6 8.17 0.06 27.73
C ALA A 6 8.01 -0.66 29.07
N THR A 7 9.00 -0.55 29.96
CA THR A 7 8.99 -1.08 31.32
C THR A 7 7.92 -0.40 32.18
N GLY A 8 7.79 0.93 32.10
CA GLY A 8 6.74 1.67 32.80
C GLY A 8 5.34 1.23 32.36
N TYR A 9 5.13 1.04 31.06
CA TYR A 9 3.89 0.47 30.53
C TYR A 9 3.62 -0.94 31.11
N GLN A 10 4.63 -1.83 31.13
CA GLN A 10 4.48 -3.18 31.71
C GLN A 10 4.15 -3.14 33.21
N GLN A 11 4.81 -2.27 33.97
CA GLN A 11 4.56 -2.09 35.40
C GLN A 11 3.11 -1.66 35.67
N ILE A 12 2.59 -0.73 34.86
CA ILE A 12 1.19 -0.31 34.97
C ILE A 12 0.24 -1.44 34.58
N GLN A 13 0.50 -2.18 33.50
CA GLN A 13 -0.34 -3.34 33.13
C GLN A 13 -0.38 -4.40 34.24
N HIS A 14 0.76 -4.70 34.85
CA HIS A 14 0.84 -5.63 35.97
C HIS A 14 0.05 -5.13 37.20
N CYS A 15 0.21 -3.85 37.55
CA CYS A 15 -0.54 -3.21 38.64
C CYS A 15 -2.05 -3.24 38.39
N LEU A 16 -2.48 -2.91 37.16
CA LEU A 16 -3.88 -2.98 36.75
C LEU A 16 -4.41 -4.41 36.85
N ALA A 17 -3.64 -5.40 36.39
CA ALA A 17 -4.04 -6.81 36.43
C ALA A 17 -4.28 -7.31 37.86
N GLN A 18 -3.38 -6.97 38.80
CA GLN A 18 -3.52 -7.34 40.21
C GLN A 18 -4.71 -6.66 40.90
N ARG A 19 -5.05 -5.43 40.49
CA ARG A 19 -6.06 -4.61 41.16
C ARG A 19 -7.39 -4.55 40.40
N TRP A 20 -7.52 -5.22 39.26
CA TRP A 20 -8.66 -5.07 38.35
C TRP A 20 -9.99 -5.37 39.02
N GLN A 21 -10.09 -6.45 39.80
CA GLN A 21 -11.31 -6.79 40.53
C GLN A 21 -11.75 -5.67 41.49
N GLN A 22 -10.81 -5.00 42.16
CA GLN A 22 -11.10 -3.89 43.08
C GLN A 22 -11.45 -2.61 42.31
N LEU A 23 -10.74 -2.34 41.20
CA LEU A 23 -10.97 -1.17 40.35
C LEU A 23 -12.33 -1.20 39.67
N ALA A 24 -12.72 -2.38 39.15
CA ALA A 24 -13.92 -2.61 38.36
C ALA A 24 -15.14 -3.09 39.17
N ALA A 25 -15.03 -3.24 40.49
CA ALA A 25 -16.17 -3.54 41.36
C ALA A 25 -17.26 -2.46 41.26
N ASP A 26 -18.51 -2.82 41.56
CA ASP A 26 -19.65 -1.90 41.47
C ASP A 26 -19.50 -0.63 42.35
N ALA A 27 -18.82 -0.76 43.48
CA ALA A 27 -18.44 0.36 44.37
C ALA A 27 -16.96 0.76 44.23
N GLY A 28 -16.28 0.25 43.22
CA GLY A 28 -14.86 0.50 42.96
C GLY A 28 -14.59 1.90 42.40
N PRO A 29 -13.31 2.33 42.35
CA PRO A 29 -12.92 3.62 41.80
C PRO A 29 -13.48 3.92 40.40
N LEU A 30 -13.61 2.92 39.52
CA LEU A 30 -14.13 3.14 38.16
C LEU A 30 -15.62 3.49 38.11
N ALA A 31 -16.41 3.11 39.12
CA ALA A 31 -17.84 3.41 39.17
C ALA A 31 -18.11 4.93 39.22
N HIS A 32 -17.19 5.71 39.79
CA HIS A 32 -17.28 7.17 39.87
C HIS A 32 -17.27 7.83 38.48
N PHE A 33 -16.67 7.19 37.48
CA PHE A 33 -16.60 7.72 36.11
C PHE A 33 -17.86 7.46 35.28
N GLN A 34 -18.78 6.61 35.74
CA GLN A 34 -20.02 6.29 35.00
C GLN A 34 -20.92 7.52 34.78
N LYS A 35 -20.79 8.55 35.63
CA LYS A 35 -21.53 9.83 35.52
C LYS A 35 -20.83 10.86 34.61
N GLY A 36 -19.62 10.55 34.13
CA GLY A 36 -18.84 11.45 33.29
C GLY A 36 -19.32 11.50 31.84
N ALA A 37 -18.85 12.51 31.12
CA ALA A 37 -19.00 12.60 29.67
C ALA A 37 -17.63 12.77 29.00
N VAL A 38 -17.44 12.08 27.88
CA VAL A 38 -16.21 12.14 27.07
C VAL A 38 -16.45 12.89 25.78
N ARG A 39 -15.44 13.60 25.28
CA ARG A 39 -15.52 14.26 23.97
C ARG A 39 -15.53 13.20 22.87
N PHE A 40 -16.51 13.28 21.98
CA PHE A 40 -16.57 12.48 20.76
C PHE A 40 -16.16 13.35 19.57
N GLY A 41 -15.19 12.86 18.79
CA GLY A 41 -14.69 13.53 17.60
C GLY A 41 -14.93 12.66 16.37
N PRO A 42 -16.00 12.89 15.58
CA PRO A 42 -16.27 12.07 14.39
C PRO A 42 -15.22 12.29 13.28
N ARG A 43 -14.43 13.37 13.39
CA ARG A 43 -13.36 13.72 12.47
C ARG A 43 -12.24 14.44 13.23
N PRO A 44 -10.96 14.33 12.78
CA PRO A 44 -9.87 15.12 13.35
C PRO A 44 -10.13 16.63 13.20
N THR A 45 -9.84 17.41 14.25
CA THR A 45 -9.97 18.88 14.27
C THR A 45 -9.30 19.55 13.06
N ALA A 46 -8.13 19.07 12.65
CA ALA A 46 -7.39 19.61 11.50
C ALA A 46 -8.18 19.55 10.17
N ALA A 47 -9.08 18.57 10.00
CA ALA A 47 -9.91 18.50 8.81
C ALA A 47 -10.96 19.62 8.77
N TYR A 48 -11.58 19.94 9.91
CA TYR A 48 -12.48 21.10 10.00
C TYR A 48 -11.73 22.41 9.77
N LEU A 49 -10.54 22.56 10.36
CA LEU A 49 -9.73 23.78 10.17
C LEU A 49 -9.34 23.98 8.69
N ARG A 50 -8.98 22.92 7.97
CA ARG A 50 -8.73 22.98 6.51
C ARG A 50 -9.99 23.38 5.74
N LEU A 51 -11.14 22.80 6.07
CA LEU A 51 -12.41 23.16 5.43
C LEU A 51 -12.77 24.62 5.70
N LEU A 52 -12.70 25.08 6.95
CA LEU A 52 -12.97 26.47 7.32
C LEU A 52 -12.03 27.45 6.61
N ALA A 53 -10.74 27.12 6.49
CA ALA A 53 -9.80 27.92 5.72
C ALA A 53 -10.17 27.99 4.24
N HIS A 54 -10.63 26.89 3.65
CA HIS A 54 -11.12 26.84 2.28
C HIS A 54 -12.39 27.67 2.08
N LEU A 55 -13.37 27.54 2.97
CA LEU A 55 -14.65 28.27 2.93
C LEU A 55 -14.50 29.79 3.14
N ARG A 56 -13.38 30.25 3.72
CA ARG A 56 -13.06 31.68 3.89
C ARG A 56 -12.48 32.33 2.63
N GLN A 57 -12.29 31.59 1.54
CA GLN A 57 -11.84 32.19 0.28
C GLN A 57 -12.95 33.05 -0.34
N PRO A 58 -12.62 34.19 -1.00
CA PRO A 58 -13.63 35.10 -1.56
C PRO A 58 -14.65 34.44 -2.49
N ALA A 59 -14.27 33.37 -3.18
CA ALA A 59 -15.17 32.62 -4.06
C ALA A 59 -16.39 32.04 -3.33
N TYR A 60 -16.24 31.60 -2.06
CA TYR A 60 -17.30 30.97 -1.28
C TYR A 60 -18.05 31.95 -0.36
N LEU A 61 -17.55 33.18 -0.18
CA LEU A 61 -18.18 34.19 0.67
C LEU A 61 -19.15 35.11 -0.09
N ARG A 62 -19.17 35.04 -1.42
CA ARG A 62 -20.03 35.87 -2.29
C ARG A 62 -21.45 35.33 -2.44
N ASN A 63 -21.62 34.01 -2.26
CA ASN A 63 -22.87 33.31 -2.50
C ASN A 63 -23.03 32.15 -1.51
N GLY A 64 -24.12 32.16 -0.74
CA GLY A 64 -24.40 31.12 0.25
C GLY A 64 -24.58 29.72 -0.35
N VAL A 65 -25.00 29.62 -1.62
CA VAL A 65 -25.11 28.32 -2.32
C VAL A 65 -23.74 27.69 -2.52
N ASP A 66 -22.77 28.47 -3.00
CA ASP A 66 -21.39 28.00 -3.22
C ASP A 66 -20.72 27.61 -1.89
N PHE A 67 -21.00 28.36 -0.81
CA PHE A 67 -20.57 28.01 0.54
C PHE A 67 -21.11 26.65 0.98
N ILE A 68 -22.42 26.42 0.85
CA ILE A 68 -23.06 25.19 1.30
C ILE A 68 -22.56 24.00 0.49
N ILE A 69 -22.44 24.12 -0.84
CA ILE A 69 -21.91 23.06 -1.71
C ILE A 69 -20.48 22.70 -1.30
N ALA A 70 -19.62 23.69 -1.05
CA ALA A 70 -18.25 23.46 -0.61
C ALA A 70 -18.19 22.84 0.80
N ALA A 71 -19.05 23.27 1.72
CA ALA A 71 -19.17 22.68 3.06
C ALA A 71 -19.67 21.23 3.02
N ASP A 72 -20.39 20.84 1.96
CA ASP A 72 -20.99 19.52 1.83
C ASP A 72 -20.00 18.37 1.66
N GLN A 73 -18.71 18.67 1.48
CA GLN A 73 -17.64 17.69 1.55
C GLN A 73 -17.66 16.88 2.86
N LEU A 74 -18.25 17.42 3.95
CA LEU A 74 -18.46 16.70 5.21
C LEU A 74 -19.29 15.42 5.02
N ALA A 75 -20.27 15.42 4.11
CA ALA A 75 -21.18 14.29 3.87
C ALA A 75 -20.45 13.04 3.36
N ARG A 76 -19.34 13.21 2.63
CA ARG A 76 -18.55 12.12 2.02
C ARG A 76 -18.13 11.05 3.01
N THR A 77 -17.86 11.44 4.26
CA THR A 77 -17.44 10.49 5.32
C THR A 77 -18.56 9.58 5.77
N TYR A 78 -19.80 10.06 5.72
CA TYR A 78 -20.95 9.26 6.14
C TYR A 78 -21.48 8.41 5.00
N LEU A 79 -21.42 8.86 3.75
CA LEU A 79 -21.86 8.10 2.58
C LEU A 79 -21.17 6.73 2.44
N GLN A 80 -19.96 6.59 2.97
CA GLN A 80 -19.19 5.34 2.96
C GLN A 80 -19.58 4.38 4.09
N HIS A 81 -20.41 4.81 5.04
CA HIS A 81 -20.82 4.00 6.18
C HIS A 81 -22.10 3.19 5.83
N PRO A 82 -22.16 1.88 6.09
CA PRO A 82 -23.36 1.06 5.82
C PRO A 82 -24.62 1.61 6.50
N ALA A 83 -24.45 2.26 7.66
CA ALA A 83 -25.51 2.85 8.47
C ALA A 83 -25.63 4.39 8.31
N HIS A 84 -25.25 4.95 7.15
CA HIS A 84 -25.16 6.41 6.90
C HIS A 84 -26.41 7.20 7.29
N ALA A 85 -27.60 6.60 7.14
CA ALA A 85 -28.87 7.22 7.51
C ALA A 85 -28.93 7.64 8.98
N HIS A 86 -28.30 6.86 9.87
CA HIS A 86 -28.23 7.18 11.29
C HIS A 86 -27.30 8.35 11.57
N CYS A 87 -26.35 8.67 10.69
CA CYS A 87 -25.37 9.73 10.91
C CYS A 87 -25.83 11.12 10.44
N TRP A 88 -27.00 11.25 9.80
CA TRP A 88 -27.49 12.53 9.29
C TRP A 88 -27.70 13.63 10.33
N PRO A 89 -28.22 13.35 11.54
CA PRO A 89 -28.31 14.38 12.57
C PRO A 89 -26.95 14.91 13.02
N LEU A 90 -25.92 14.04 13.00
CA LEU A 90 -24.55 14.44 13.31
C LEU A 90 -23.98 15.36 12.23
N LEU A 91 -24.15 14.99 10.95
CA LEU A 91 -23.74 15.82 9.82
C LEU A 91 -24.44 17.19 9.82
N ALA A 92 -25.74 17.23 10.13
CA ALA A 92 -26.48 18.48 10.21
C ALA A 92 -25.87 19.45 11.23
N GLN A 93 -25.39 18.93 12.36
CA GLN A 93 -24.78 19.70 13.43
C GLN A 93 -23.34 20.10 13.12
N GLU A 94 -22.59 19.24 12.41
CA GLU A 94 -21.31 19.66 11.84
C GLU A 94 -21.48 20.82 10.84
N ARG A 95 -22.47 20.73 9.95
CA ARG A 95 -22.78 21.80 8.99
C ARG A 95 -23.16 23.10 9.71
N ALA A 96 -24.00 23.01 10.75
CA ALA A 96 -24.41 24.19 11.52
C ALA A 96 -23.23 24.89 12.20
N ALA A 97 -22.33 24.15 12.83
CA ALA A 97 -21.13 24.72 13.46
C ALA A 97 -20.16 25.30 12.41
N VAL A 98 -19.92 24.59 11.30
CA VAL A 98 -19.03 25.09 10.23
C VAL A 98 -19.61 26.35 9.57
N ALA A 99 -20.93 26.44 9.41
CA ALA A 99 -21.60 27.65 8.92
C ALA A 99 -21.40 28.86 9.84
N GLN A 100 -21.24 28.64 11.14
CA GLN A 100 -20.90 29.69 12.13
C GLN A 100 -19.39 29.96 12.22
N GLY A 101 -18.56 29.19 11.51
CA GLY A 101 -17.11 29.31 11.55
C GLY A 101 -16.43 28.50 12.65
N ASP A 102 -17.17 27.61 13.32
CA ASP A 102 -16.72 26.83 14.47
C ASP A 102 -16.29 25.40 14.13
N VAL A 103 -15.45 24.83 14.99
CA VAL A 103 -15.14 23.39 14.97
C VAL A 103 -16.21 22.66 15.80
N PRO A 104 -16.95 21.71 15.21
CA PRO A 104 -17.99 20.97 15.93
C PRO A 104 -17.43 20.24 17.16
N ARG A 105 -18.18 20.26 18.26
CA ARG A 105 -17.84 19.55 19.51
C ARG A 105 -19.02 18.72 19.99
N PHE A 106 -18.77 17.42 20.14
CA PHE A 106 -19.76 16.47 20.63
C PHE A 106 -19.27 15.81 21.93
N THR A 107 -20.22 15.39 22.76
CA THR A 107 -19.95 14.68 24.02
C THR A 107 -20.87 13.48 24.16
N VAL A 108 -20.35 12.39 24.74
CA VAL A 108 -21.10 11.16 25.00
C VAL A 108 -20.95 10.82 26.47
N PRO A 109 -22.04 10.52 27.20
CA PRO A 109 -21.94 9.95 28.55
C PRO A 109 -21.19 8.61 28.54
N VAL A 110 -20.33 8.37 29.53
CA VAL A 110 -19.47 7.17 29.60
C VAL A 110 -20.28 5.86 29.61
N ASN A 111 -21.50 5.88 30.15
CA ASN A 111 -22.39 4.72 30.25
C ASN A 111 -23.41 4.59 29.10
N GLN A 112 -23.31 5.41 28.05
CA GLN A 112 -24.25 5.38 26.92
C GLN A 112 -23.55 5.08 25.59
N ARG A 113 -24.26 4.37 24.71
CA ARG A 113 -23.81 4.08 23.33
C ARG A 113 -24.42 5.02 22.28
N ASN A 114 -25.29 5.92 22.74
CA ASN A 114 -26.04 6.83 21.87
C ASN A 114 -25.45 8.23 22.03
N LEU A 115 -25.31 8.91 20.90
CA LEU A 115 -24.85 10.29 20.88
C LEU A 115 -26.07 11.21 20.90
N VAL A 116 -26.16 12.10 21.88
CA VAL A 116 -27.19 13.14 21.90
C VAL A 116 -26.62 14.40 21.27
N VAL A 117 -27.26 14.89 20.19
CA VAL A 117 -26.87 16.11 19.50
C VAL A 117 -28.06 17.06 19.45
N GLY A 118 -28.02 18.10 20.29
CA GLY A 118 -29.18 18.96 20.52
C GLY A 118 -30.33 18.16 21.14
N GLN A 119 -31.50 18.17 20.48
CA GLN A 119 -32.67 17.37 20.87
C GLN A 119 -32.70 15.98 20.21
N VAL A 120 -31.76 15.68 19.31
CA VAL A 120 -31.77 14.44 18.53
C VAL A 120 -30.87 13.41 19.18
N ARG A 121 -31.41 12.21 19.42
CA ARG A 121 -30.65 11.04 19.85
C ARG A 121 -30.24 10.25 18.61
N VAL A 122 -28.94 10.09 18.44
CA VAL A 122 -28.37 9.25 17.38
C VAL A 122 -27.98 7.90 17.96
N GLU A 123 -28.71 6.87 17.56
CA GLU A 123 -28.56 5.53 18.10
C GLU A 123 -27.41 4.76 17.47
N ALA A 124 -26.82 3.84 18.24
CA ALA A 124 -25.86 2.84 17.78
C ALA A 124 -24.60 3.37 17.05
N ILE A 125 -24.23 4.64 17.27
CA ILE A 125 -22.97 5.21 16.72
C ILE A 125 -21.73 4.58 17.36
N LEU A 126 -21.81 4.15 18.62
CA LEU A 126 -20.66 3.64 19.36
C LEU A 126 -20.76 2.13 19.58
N GLN A 127 -19.75 1.42 19.10
CA GLN A 127 -19.49 0.04 19.47
C GLN A 127 -18.38 0.05 20.53
N TRP A 128 -18.76 0.09 21.81
CA TRP A 128 -17.80 -0.08 22.92
C TRP A 128 -18.26 -1.18 23.87
N THR A 129 -17.33 -2.08 24.19
CA THR A 129 -17.40 -3.10 25.23
C THR A 129 -16.89 -2.54 26.55
N ALA A 130 -17.31 -3.11 27.68
CA ALA A 130 -16.69 -2.75 28.96
C ALA A 130 -15.16 -2.89 28.86
N PRO A 131 -14.36 -1.96 29.41
CA PRO A 131 -12.91 -2.08 29.37
C PRO A 131 -12.52 -3.43 29.98
N THR A 132 -11.68 -4.18 29.28
CA THR A 132 -11.10 -5.44 29.77
C THR A 132 -9.59 -5.28 29.83
N LEU A 133 -8.95 -6.04 30.72
CA LEU A 133 -7.51 -6.16 30.66
C LEU A 133 -7.11 -6.82 29.32
N PRO A 134 -6.10 -6.29 28.62
CA PRO A 134 -5.55 -6.96 27.46
C PRO A 134 -4.97 -8.32 27.86
N SER A 135 -5.08 -9.32 26.99
CA SER A 135 -4.42 -10.62 27.20
C SER A 135 -2.91 -10.45 27.25
N ALA A 136 -2.20 -11.44 27.80
CA ALA A 136 -0.73 -11.42 27.86
C ALA A 136 -0.10 -11.21 26.47
N THR A 137 -0.66 -11.84 25.44
CA THR A 137 -0.24 -11.67 24.03
C THR A 137 -0.42 -10.22 23.57
N VAL A 138 -1.57 -9.60 23.83
CA VAL A 138 -1.83 -8.21 23.44
C VAL A 138 -0.91 -7.26 24.20
N GLN A 139 -0.63 -7.52 25.48
CA GLN A 139 0.33 -6.72 26.27
C GLN A 139 1.74 -6.80 25.69
N GLN A 140 2.19 -7.99 25.28
CA GLN A 140 3.48 -8.19 24.64
C GLN A 140 3.57 -7.45 23.29
N GLN A 141 2.52 -7.53 22.48
CA GLN A 141 2.42 -6.79 21.21
C GLN A 141 2.45 -5.27 21.43
N GLN A 142 1.67 -4.75 22.39
CA GLN A 142 1.65 -3.32 22.71
C GLN A 142 3.02 -2.82 23.21
N ARG A 143 3.72 -3.61 24.03
CA ARG A 143 5.09 -3.31 24.45
C ARG A 143 6.03 -3.21 23.26
N GLN A 144 5.95 -4.17 22.33
CA GLN A 144 6.81 -4.18 21.15
C GLN A 144 6.58 -2.94 20.28
N LEU A 145 5.32 -2.57 20.05
CA LEU A 145 4.96 -1.36 19.31
C LEU A 145 5.50 -0.08 19.97
N ILE A 146 5.49 0.01 21.30
CA ILE A 146 6.07 1.14 22.04
C ILE A 146 7.58 1.23 21.79
N ILE A 147 8.30 0.11 21.86
CA ILE A 147 9.74 0.05 21.60
C ILE A 147 10.03 0.50 20.16
N GLU A 148 9.31 -0.05 19.19
CA GLU A 148 9.52 0.23 17.76
C GLU A 148 9.18 1.68 17.41
N SER A 149 8.10 2.23 17.98
CA SER A 149 7.71 3.64 17.78
C SER A 149 8.75 4.64 18.25
N THR A 150 9.64 4.22 19.17
CA THR A 150 10.67 5.08 19.77
C THR A 150 12.07 4.72 19.28
N ALA A 151 12.20 3.63 18.50
CA ALA A 151 13.46 3.13 17.99
C ALA A 151 14.00 4.00 16.85
N ARG A 152 15.31 4.21 16.85
CA ARG A 152 16.11 4.43 15.64
C ARG A 152 16.72 3.08 15.33
N ALA A 153 16.57 2.58 14.11
CA ALA A 153 17.19 1.34 13.69
C ALA A 153 18.71 1.44 13.97
N PRO A 154 19.29 0.53 14.78
CA PRO A 154 20.74 0.48 14.92
C PRO A 154 21.34 0.06 13.59
N TYR A 155 22.45 0.69 13.21
CA TYR A 155 23.28 0.18 12.11
C TYR A 155 23.89 -1.14 12.56
N LEU A 156 23.55 -2.23 11.87
CA LEU A 156 24.23 -3.51 12.04
C LEU A 156 25.42 -3.55 11.09
N ALA A 157 26.61 -3.88 11.62
CA ALA A 157 27.77 -4.08 10.77
C ALA A 157 27.51 -5.29 9.85
N PRO A 158 27.83 -5.21 8.55
CA PRO A 158 27.62 -6.30 7.62
C PRO A 158 28.47 -7.52 8.02
N VAL A 159 27.82 -8.68 8.09
CA VAL A 159 28.48 -9.97 8.31
C VAL A 159 28.61 -10.68 6.96
N GLN A 160 29.75 -11.31 6.70
CA GLN A 160 29.94 -12.10 5.48
C GLN A 160 29.00 -13.32 5.51
N PRO A 161 28.07 -13.46 4.55
CA PRO A 161 27.15 -14.58 4.53
C PRO A 161 27.88 -15.89 4.19
N THR A 162 27.50 -16.99 4.82
CA THR A 162 27.85 -18.35 4.39
C THR A 162 26.70 -18.92 3.58
N GLY A 163 26.95 -19.90 2.68
CA GLY A 163 25.94 -20.39 1.71
C GLY A 163 24.62 -20.92 2.32
N GLY A 164 24.61 -21.34 3.58
CA GLY A 164 23.38 -21.74 4.31
C GLY A 164 22.67 -20.61 5.07
N ALA A 165 23.25 -19.41 5.10
CA ALA A 165 22.78 -18.30 5.93
C ALA A 165 21.47 -17.68 5.41
N PHE A 166 21.24 -17.67 4.10
CA PHE A 166 20.05 -16.98 3.53
C PHE A 166 18.74 -17.69 3.85
N LEU A 167 18.67 -19.02 3.67
CA LEU A 167 17.45 -19.77 4.02
C LEU A 167 17.21 -19.73 5.54
N ALA A 168 18.26 -19.87 6.35
CA ALA A 168 18.15 -19.75 7.80
C ALA A 168 17.62 -18.36 8.21
N GLN A 169 18.11 -17.28 7.59
CA GLN A 169 17.64 -15.93 7.86
C GLN A 169 16.19 -15.73 7.38
N ALA A 170 15.82 -16.28 6.23
CA ALA A 170 14.46 -16.24 5.71
C ALA A 170 13.49 -16.99 6.64
N LEU A 171 13.89 -18.15 7.17
CA LEU A 171 13.12 -18.89 8.17
C LEU A 171 12.89 -18.05 9.44
N GLN A 172 13.93 -17.41 9.97
CA GLN A 172 13.80 -16.51 11.13
C GLN A 172 12.85 -15.34 10.86
N LEU A 173 12.89 -14.75 9.67
CA LEU A 173 11.95 -13.69 9.27
C LEU A 173 10.53 -14.22 9.14
N GLY A 174 10.34 -15.42 8.60
CA GLY A 174 9.05 -16.12 8.53
C GLY A 174 8.45 -16.37 9.91
N GLU A 175 9.25 -16.90 10.83
CA GLU A 175 8.85 -17.13 12.22
C GLU A 175 8.46 -15.82 12.91
N LEU A 176 9.25 -14.76 12.71
CA LEU A 176 8.94 -13.43 13.24
C LEU A 176 7.62 -12.88 12.70
N LEU A 177 7.35 -13.06 11.41
CA LEU A 177 6.08 -12.65 10.79
C LEU A 177 4.91 -13.44 11.39
N VAL A 178 5.04 -14.76 11.52
CA VAL A 178 3.98 -15.60 12.12
C VAL A 178 3.74 -15.24 13.59
N GLN A 179 4.80 -15.00 14.36
CA GLN A 179 4.69 -14.56 15.76
C GLN A 179 3.96 -13.22 15.90
N ARG A 180 4.11 -12.32 14.92
CA ARG A 180 3.50 -10.99 14.90
C ARG A 180 2.12 -10.95 14.26
N ALA A 181 1.63 -12.06 13.72
CA ALA A 181 0.34 -12.12 13.08
C ALA A 181 -0.80 -11.90 14.10
N VAL A 182 -1.83 -11.17 13.68
CA VAL A 182 -3.04 -10.89 14.44
C VAL A 182 -4.21 -11.58 13.74
N PRO A 183 -4.96 -12.47 14.43
CA PRO A 183 -6.16 -13.08 13.86
C PRO A 183 -7.24 -12.02 13.57
N LEU A 184 -7.80 -12.06 12.36
CA LEU A 184 -8.89 -11.19 11.93
C LEU A 184 -10.26 -11.89 11.93
N GLY A 185 -10.31 -13.18 12.30
CA GLY A 185 -11.49 -14.05 12.23
C GLY A 185 -11.53 -14.89 10.94
N ASN A 186 -12.32 -15.98 10.92
CA ASN A 186 -12.45 -16.92 9.78
C ASN A 186 -11.09 -17.33 9.16
N ASP A 187 -10.12 -17.65 10.02
CA ASP A 187 -8.75 -18.04 9.62
C ASP A 187 -7.95 -16.97 8.86
N ALA A 188 -8.40 -15.71 8.83
CA ALA A 188 -7.64 -14.60 8.28
C ALA A 188 -6.57 -14.09 9.25
N LEU A 189 -5.38 -13.77 8.71
CA LEU A 189 -4.27 -13.16 9.45
C LEU A 189 -3.94 -11.77 8.93
N GLY A 190 -3.68 -10.84 9.85
CA GLY A 190 -3.25 -9.47 9.58
C GLY A 190 -2.01 -9.09 10.38
N TRP A 191 -1.43 -7.93 10.06
CA TRP A 191 -0.24 -7.41 10.74
C TRP A 191 -0.41 -5.94 11.06
N ILE A 192 0.13 -5.51 12.20
CA ILE A 192 0.17 -4.10 12.59
C ILE A 192 1.57 -3.58 12.32
N ALA A 193 1.67 -2.56 11.48
CA ALA A 193 2.93 -1.90 11.15
C ALA A 193 2.73 -0.38 11.04
N PRO A 194 3.80 0.43 11.05
CA PRO A 194 3.70 1.84 10.69
C PRO A 194 3.09 1.99 9.30
N GLN A 195 1.99 2.73 9.21
CA GLN A 195 1.31 3.10 7.97
C GLN A 195 1.24 4.61 7.89
N TRP A 196 1.52 5.17 6.72
CA TRP A 196 1.34 6.59 6.48
C TRP A 196 -0.15 6.93 6.48
N GLN A 197 -0.57 7.88 7.31
CA GLN A 197 -1.96 8.34 7.37
C GLN A 197 -2.10 9.66 6.59
N PRO A 198 -2.66 9.66 5.37
CA PRO A 198 -2.69 10.85 4.52
C PRO A 198 -3.46 12.01 5.13
N ARG A 199 -4.49 11.72 5.94
CA ARG A 199 -5.34 12.74 6.57
C ARG A 199 -4.60 13.50 7.67
N SER A 200 -3.78 12.83 8.48
CA SER A 200 -3.01 13.41 9.58
C SER A 200 -1.58 13.77 9.19
N GLY A 201 -1.07 13.29 8.05
CA GLY A 201 0.29 13.55 7.59
C GLY A 201 1.35 12.96 8.51
N CYS A 202 1.05 11.84 9.16
CA CYS A 202 1.98 11.19 10.08
C CYS A 202 1.92 9.66 9.96
N TRP A 203 2.99 9.00 10.42
CA TRP A 203 3.04 7.55 10.57
C TRP A 203 2.27 7.13 11.81
N GLN A 204 1.40 6.13 11.66
CA GLN A 204 0.67 5.52 12.76
C GLN A 204 0.69 4.00 12.61
N HIS A 205 0.73 3.29 13.73
CA HIS A 205 0.55 1.84 13.70
C HIS A 205 -0.90 1.53 13.34
N ALA A 206 -1.09 0.80 12.25
CA ALA A 206 -2.39 0.36 11.78
C ALA A 206 -2.28 -1.05 11.17
N LEU A 207 -3.42 -1.69 10.96
CA LEU A 207 -3.47 -2.91 10.16
C LEU A 207 -2.90 -2.60 8.77
N VAL A 208 -1.98 -3.42 8.30
CA VAL A 208 -1.44 -3.30 6.93
C VAL A 208 -2.54 -3.62 5.92
N GLY A 209 -2.46 -2.97 4.75
CA GLY A 209 -3.43 -3.18 3.67
C GLY A 209 -3.29 -4.54 2.98
N ASP A 210 -4.08 -4.76 1.94
CA ASP A 210 -4.05 -5.99 1.13
C ASP A 210 -3.12 -5.86 -0.10
N ASP A 211 -2.32 -4.80 -0.21
CA ASP A 211 -1.43 -4.56 -1.34
C ASP A 211 -0.12 -5.38 -1.27
N LEU A 212 0.59 -5.44 -2.39
CA LEU A 212 1.89 -6.12 -2.49
C LEU A 212 3.04 -5.30 -1.88
N TYR A 213 2.95 -3.97 -1.93
CA TYR A 213 4.08 -3.08 -1.65
C TYR A 213 4.43 -3.02 -0.16
N GLN A 214 3.42 -2.95 0.70
CA GLN A 214 3.55 -2.86 2.16
C GLN A 214 2.48 -3.68 2.91
N GLY A 215 1.72 -4.50 2.19
CA GLY A 215 0.54 -5.19 2.69
C GLY A 215 0.66 -6.71 2.79
N ARG A 216 -0.49 -7.34 3.06
CA ARG A 216 -0.64 -8.78 3.29
C ARG A 216 -0.29 -9.62 2.08
N ALA A 217 -0.49 -9.11 0.87
CA ALA A 217 -0.14 -9.84 -0.35
C ALA A 217 1.37 -10.03 -0.51
N GLY A 218 2.18 -9.06 -0.08
CA GLY A 218 3.64 -9.21 -0.04
C GLY A 218 4.10 -10.22 1.02
N ILE A 219 3.47 -10.19 2.20
CA ILE A 219 3.73 -11.18 3.27
C ILE A 219 3.36 -12.59 2.79
N ALA A 220 2.21 -12.75 2.14
CA ALA A 220 1.76 -14.02 1.59
C ALA A 220 2.73 -14.57 0.54
N LEU A 221 3.21 -13.73 -0.37
CA LEU A 221 4.18 -14.13 -1.40
C LEU A 221 5.48 -14.63 -0.76
N PHE A 222 5.97 -13.94 0.27
CA PHE A 222 7.15 -14.38 1.01
C PHE A 222 6.93 -15.74 1.70
N LEU A 223 5.80 -15.93 2.38
CA LEU A 223 5.46 -17.20 3.04
C LEU A 223 5.26 -18.33 2.02
N ALA A 224 4.70 -18.03 0.84
CA ALA A 224 4.57 -19.00 -0.26
C ALA A 224 5.94 -19.43 -0.82
N ALA A 225 6.90 -18.50 -0.92
CA ALA A 225 8.28 -18.82 -1.27
C ALA A 225 8.95 -19.70 -0.21
N LEU A 226 8.72 -19.44 1.09
CA LEU A 226 9.20 -20.31 2.18
C LEU A 226 8.61 -21.72 2.09
N TYR A 227 7.31 -21.85 1.80
CA TYR A 227 6.71 -23.16 1.52
C TYR A 227 7.44 -23.87 0.38
N ARG A 228 7.66 -23.19 -0.74
CA ARG A 228 8.35 -23.78 -1.90
C ARG A 228 9.79 -24.21 -1.59
N ALA A 229 10.50 -23.43 -0.77
CA ALA A 229 11.88 -23.70 -0.40
C ALA A 229 12.03 -24.84 0.64
N THR A 230 11.02 -25.08 1.47
CA THR A 230 11.14 -25.96 2.65
C THR A 230 10.22 -27.18 2.63
N GLY A 231 9.12 -27.12 1.88
CA GLY A 231 8.06 -28.12 1.89
C GLY A 231 7.17 -28.13 3.15
N ASN A 232 7.38 -27.22 4.11
CA ASN A 232 6.58 -27.19 5.34
C ASN A 232 5.21 -26.53 5.08
N SER A 233 4.14 -27.33 5.19
CA SER A 233 2.75 -26.91 4.96
C SER A 233 2.26 -25.78 5.88
N ASP A 234 2.88 -25.59 7.04
CA ASP A 234 2.52 -24.47 7.92
C ASP A 234 2.70 -23.13 7.21
N TRP A 235 3.77 -22.98 6.40
CA TRP A 235 4.00 -21.77 5.61
C TRP A 235 2.91 -21.55 4.56
N ARG A 236 2.45 -22.64 3.92
CA ARG A 236 1.35 -22.60 2.96
C ARG A 236 0.07 -22.12 3.63
N ASP A 237 -0.26 -22.67 4.79
CA ASP A 237 -1.48 -22.31 5.50
C ASP A 237 -1.45 -20.85 5.98
N LYS A 238 -0.29 -20.36 6.44
CA LYS A 238 -0.12 -18.95 6.82
C LYS A 238 -0.17 -18.01 5.61
N ALA A 239 0.36 -18.42 4.45
CA ALA A 239 0.24 -17.65 3.22
C ALA A 239 -1.22 -17.52 2.76
N LEU A 240 -1.98 -18.62 2.79
CA LEU A 240 -3.41 -18.61 2.46
C LEU A 240 -4.21 -17.76 3.46
N ALA A 241 -3.92 -17.86 4.75
CA ALA A 241 -4.53 -17.03 5.79
C ALA A 241 -4.21 -15.53 5.64
N ALA A 242 -3.03 -15.19 5.12
CA ALA A 242 -2.66 -13.81 4.80
C ALA A 242 -3.46 -13.27 3.59
N LEU A 243 -3.80 -14.11 2.61
CA LEU A 243 -4.62 -13.73 1.46
C LEU A 243 -6.12 -13.80 1.73
N ASN A 244 -6.55 -14.51 2.76
CA ASN A 244 -7.94 -14.61 3.16
C ASN A 244 -8.42 -13.25 3.73
N SER A 245 -8.80 -12.33 2.85
CA SER A 245 -9.21 -10.97 3.20
C SER A 245 -10.72 -10.86 3.31
N HIS A 246 -11.18 -10.35 4.46
CA HIS A 246 -12.55 -9.88 4.67
C HIS A 246 -12.69 -8.37 4.49
N ALA A 247 -11.65 -7.66 4.01
CA ALA A 247 -11.79 -6.25 3.72
C ALA A 247 -12.84 -6.09 2.62
N THR A 248 -14.01 -5.60 3.04
CA THR A 248 -15.13 -5.17 2.21
C THR A 248 -14.62 -4.51 0.93
N THR A 249 -14.75 -5.21 -0.20
CA THR A 249 -15.02 -4.82 -1.61
C THR A 249 -14.98 -3.33 -2.04
N THR A 250 -14.20 -2.48 -1.39
CA THR A 250 -14.22 -1.01 -1.56
C THR A 250 -12.85 -0.42 -1.88
N SER A 251 -11.76 -1.20 -1.77
CA SER A 251 -10.45 -0.78 -2.27
C SER A 251 -10.29 -1.19 -3.74
N LEU A 252 -9.83 -0.24 -4.56
CA LEU A 252 -9.41 -0.49 -5.94
C LEU A 252 -8.38 -1.64 -5.96
N VAL A 253 -8.62 -2.62 -6.83
CA VAL A 253 -7.68 -3.73 -7.03
C VAL A 253 -6.45 -3.20 -7.77
N THR A 254 -5.27 -3.49 -7.23
CA THR A 254 -3.99 -3.10 -7.83
C THR A 254 -3.39 -4.22 -8.67
N GLY A 255 -2.51 -3.86 -9.60
CA GLY A 255 -1.76 -4.83 -10.40
C GLY A 255 -0.81 -5.69 -9.56
N GLY A 256 -0.27 -5.13 -8.47
CA GLY A 256 0.53 -5.86 -7.51
C GLY A 256 -0.26 -6.96 -6.79
N GLN A 257 -1.55 -6.74 -6.51
CA GLN A 257 -2.41 -7.78 -5.94
C GLN A 257 -2.64 -8.93 -6.93
N LEU A 258 -2.96 -8.63 -8.20
CA LEU A 258 -3.06 -9.67 -9.24
C LEU A 258 -1.78 -10.49 -9.34
N TYR A 259 -0.63 -9.81 -9.40
CA TYR A 259 0.67 -10.46 -9.43
C TYR A 259 0.85 -11.39 -8.22
N ALA A 260 0.70 -10.87 -7.00
CA ALA A 260 0.89 -11.65 -5.78
C ALA A 260 -0.02 -12.87 -5.70
N TYR A 261 -1.32 -12.73 -6.03
CA TYR A 261 -2.26 -13.84 -6.03
C TYR A 261 -1.93 -14.88 -7.10
N SER A 262 -1.53 -14.47 -8.31
CA SER A 262 -1.11 -15.40 -9.36
C SER A 262 0.13 -16.20 -8.95
N GLN A 263 1.13 -15.52 -8.34
CA GLN A 263 2.34 -16.18 -7.88
C GLN A 263 2.06 -17.10 -6.68
N CYS A 264 1.21 -16.69 -5.74
CA CYS A 264 0.81 -17.55 -4.62
C CYS A 264 0.02 -18.76 -5.11
N ALA A 265 -0.88 -18.61 -6.09
CA ALA A 265 -1.61 -19.73 -6.67
C ALA A 265 -0.67 -20.78 -7.25
N ALA A 266 0.37 -20.34 -7.99
CA ALA A 266 1.39 -21.22 -8.55
C ALA A 266 2.31 -21.86 -7.49
N LEU A 267 2.82 -21.07 -6.54
CA LEU A 267 3.76 -21.54 -5.51
C LEU A 267 3.12 -22.51 -4.51
N LEU A 268 1.84 -22.31 -4.19
CA LEU A 268 1.11 -23.06 -3.16
C LEU A 268 0.27 -24.23 -3.72
N ASP A 269 0.20 -24.35 -5.05
CA ASP A 269 -0.78 -25.20 -5.76
C ASP A 269 -2.21 -24.98 -5.23
N ALA A 270 -2.62 -23.70 -5.20
CA ALA A 270 -3.86 -23.26 -4.53
C ALA A 270 -4.89 -22.78 -5.55
N GLN A 271 -5.61 -23.72 -6.17
CA GLN A 271 -6.69 -23.44 -7.15
C GLN A 271 -7.79 -22.54 -6.58
N GLN A 272 -8.01 -22.56 -5.26
CA GLN A 272 -8.99 -21.68 -4.60
C GLN A 272 -8.72 -20.18 -4.82
N LEU A 273 -7.50 -19.79 -5.18
CA LEU A 273 -7.16 -18.39 -5.50
C LEU A 273 -7.60 -17.97 -6.91
N ASP A 274 -7.93 -18.92 -7.80
CA ASP A 274 -8.35 -18.61 -9.17
C ASP A 274 -9.66 -17.82 -9.18
N HIS A 275 -10.58 -18.10 -8.26
CA HIS A 275 -11.82 -17.33 -8.12
C HIS A 275 -11.55 -15.85 -7.77
N CYS A 276 -10.58 -15.59 -6.90
CA CYS A 276 -10.18 -14.23 -6.56
C CYS A 276 -9.58 -13.51 -7.77
N LEU A 277 -8.74 -14.20 -8.55
CA LEU A 277 -8.13 -13.65 -9.77
C LEU A 277 -9.17 -13.29 -10.83
N GLU A 278 -10.21 -14.11 -11.01
CA GLU A 278 -11.34 -13.79 -11.89
C GLU A 278 -12.09 -12.53 -11.43
N GLN A 279 -12.41 -12.43 -10.14
CA GLN A 279 -13.09 -11.26 -9.57
C GLN A 279 -12.25 -9.98 -9.71
N PHE A 280 -10.95 -10.07 -9.41
CA PHE A 280 -10.01 -8.96 -9.55
C PHE A 280 -9.86 -8.48 -11.00
N THR A 281 -9.82 -9.42 -11.95
CA THR A 281 -9.77 -9.10 -13.38
C THR A 281 -11.04 -8.37 -13.82
N ALA A 282 -12.21 -8.84 -13.40
CA ALA A 282 -13.49 -8.19 -13.70
C ALA A 282 -13.56 -6.77 -13.08
N GLN A 283 -13.08 -6.60 -11.85
CA GLN A 283 -13.07 -5.30 -11.18
C GLN A 283 -12.18 -4.29 -11.92
N ILE A 284 -10.97 -4.69 -12.35
CA ILE A 284 -10.07 -3.82 -13.11
C ILE A 284 -10.69 -3.37 -14.43
N LEU A 285 -11.43 -4.25 -15.11
CA LEU A 285 -12.16 -3.88 -16.34
C LEU A 285 -13.19 -2.77 -16.08
N VAL A 286 -14.02 -2.95 -15.05
CA VAL A 286 -15.04 -1.97 -14.64
C VAL A 286 -14.39 -0.65 -14.23
N ASP A 287 -13.33 -0.71 -13.43
CA ASP A 287 -12.62 0.48 -12.96
C ASP A 287 -12.00 1.22 -14.14
N ASN A 288 -11.34 0.53 -15.07
CA ASN A 288 -10.71 1.15 -16.24
C ASN A 288 -11.73 1.76 -17.21
N GLU A 289 -12.90 1.15 -17.40
CA GLU A 289 -13.99 1.72 -18.19
C GLU A 289 -14.61 2.97 -17.54
N ALA A 290 -14.66 3.02 -16.20
CA ALA A 290 -15.14 4.18 -15.45
C ALA A 290 -14.11 5.33 -15.36
N THR A 291 -12.82 5.01 -15.47
CA THR A 291 -11.69 5.96 -15.32
C THR A 291 -11.46 6.99 -16.44
N PRO A 292 -12.01 6.91 -17.68
CA PRO A 292 -11.76 7.93 -18.72
C PRO A 292 -12.25 9.34 -18.33
N ARG A 293 -13.01 9.49 -17.23
CA ARG A 293 -13.58 10.75 -16.76
C ARG A 293 -12.82 11.43 -15.61
N MET A 294 -11.76 10.83 -15.05
CA MET A 294 -10.97 11.48 -14.00
C MET A 294 -9.84 12.34 -14.58
N GLY A 295 -10.22 13.51 -15.10
CA GLY A 295 -9.28 14.59 -15.32
C GLY A 295 -8.51 14.92 -14.03
N LYS A 296 -7.17 14.91 -14.14
CA LYS A 296 -6.14 15.37 -13.16
C LYS A 296 -5.47 14.34 -12.23
N THR A 297 -5.92 13.09 -12.10
CA THR A 297 -5.40 12.16 -11.05
C THR A 297 -5.09 10.71 -11.46
N ALA A 298 -5.24 10.29 -12.73
CA ALA A 298 -4.84 8.94 -13.15
C ALA A 298 -3.31 8.72 -13.04
N SER A 299 -2.89 7.62 -12.38
CA SER A 299 -1.50 7.15 -12.37
C SER A 299 -1.27 6.14 -13.49
N TRP A 300 -0.12 6.24 -14.14
CA TRP A 300 0.28 5.41 -15.29
C TRP A 300 1.40 4.43 -14.95
N GLY A 301 1.98 4.55 -13.75
CA GLY A 301 3.14 3.79 -13.31
C GLY A 301 2.86 2.31 -13.03
N VAL A 302 3.93 1.59 -12.70
CA VAL A 302 3.89 0.19 -12.29
C VAL A 302 3.30 0.03 -10.88
N LEU A 303 3.62 0.95 -9.96
CA LEU A 303 3.27 0.79 -8.55
C LEU A 303 1.77 0.98 -8.26
N ASP A 304 1.18 2.00 -8.87
CA ASP A 304 -0.16 2.50 -8.54
C ASP A 304 -1.02 2.79 -9.78
N GLY A 305 -0.61 2.32 -10.95
CA GLY A 305 -1.18 2.74 -12.22
C GLY A 305 -1.39 1.63 -13.26
N MET A 306 -1.75 2.09 -14.46
CA MET A 306 -2.15 1.24 -15.58
C MET A 306 -1.07 0.23 -16.02
N ALA A 307 0.21 0.60 -15.98
CA ALA A 307 1.29 -0.33 -16.27
C ALA A 307 1.37 -1.47 -15.25
N GLY A 308 1.06 -1.19 -13.99
CA GLY A 308 0.92 -2.20 -12.95
C GLY A 308 -0.21 -3.18 -13.23
N HIS A 309 -1.41 -2.66 -13.57
CA HIS A 309 -2.57 -3.48 -13.95
C HIS A 309 -2.23 -4.39 -15.13
N LEU A 310 -1.60 -3.84 -16.17
CA LEU A 310 -1.14 -4.60 -17.32
C LEU A 310 -0.21 -5.75 -16.92
N LEU A 311 0.84 -5.48 -16.13
CA LEU A 311 1.78 -6.51 -15.69
C LEU A 311 1.13 -7.58 -14.80
N GLY A 312 0.21 -7.19 -13.92
CA GLY A 312 -0.58 -8.11 -13.11
C GLY A 312 -1.46 -9.03 -13.95
N LEU A 313 -2.16 -8.49 -14.95
CA LEU A 313 -2.98 -9.26 -15.89
C LEU A 313 -2.14 -10.23 -16.71
N LEU A 314 -0.97 -9.80 -17.20
CA LEU A 314 -0.05 -10.70 -17.91
C LEU A 314 0.48 -11.83 -17.02
N ALA A 315 0.66 -11.59 -15.71
CA ALA A 315 1.01 -12.64 -14.76
C ALA A 315 -0.11 -13.67 -14.59
N VAL A 316 -1.38 -13.23 -14.57
CA VAL A 316 -2.54 -14.12 -14.59
C VAL A 316 -2.62 -14.91 -15.90
N CYS A 317 -2.39 -14.27 -17.06
CA CYS A 317 -2.34 -14.98 -18.35
C CYS A 317 -1.33 -16.13 -18.31
N ARG A 318 -0.11 -15.88 -17.79
CA ARG A 318 0.92 -16.92 -17.66
C ARG A 318 0.51 -18.05 -16.71
N HIS A 319 -0.10 -17.71 -15.58
CA HIS A 319 -0.60 -18.71 -14.62
C HIS A 319 -1.69 -19.62 -15.22
N TRP A 320 -2.50 -19.09 -16.15
CA TRP A 320 -3.55 -19.86 -16.82
C TRP A 320 -3.16 -20.40 -18.21
N ALA A 321 -1.95 -20.13 -18.71
CA ALA A 321 -1.55 -20.52 -20.07
C ALA A 321 -1.61 -22.05 -20.31
N ASP A 322 -1.30 -22.85 -19.29
CA ASP A 322 -1.32 -24.31 -19.36
C ASP A 322 -2.71 -24.92 -19.05
N ARG A 323 -3.68 -24.11 -18.63
CA ARG A 323 -5.05 -24.54 -18.31
C ARG A 323 -5.93 -24.30 -19.53
N ALA A 324 -6.25 -25.39 -20.23
CA ALA A 324 -6.90 -25.45 -21.54
C ALA A 324 -8.35 -24.90 -21.66
N GLU A 325 -8.71 -23.81 -20.97
CA GLU A 325 -10.02 -23.17 -21.07
C GLU A 325 -9.91 -21.77 -21.71
N GLY A 326 -10.03 -21.76 -23.03
CA GLY A 326 -9.74 -20.61 -23.91
C GLY A 326 -10.58 -19.33 -23.69
N THR A 327 -11.57 -19.32 -22.80
CA THR A 327 -12.42 -18.14 -22.54
C THR A 327 -11.90 -17.26 -21.41
N SER A 328 -11.25 -17.80 -20.38
CA SER A 328 -10.70 -17.00 -19.27
C SER A 328 -9.39 -16.32 -19.67
N HIS A 329 -8.48 -17.05 -20.32
CA HIS A 329 -7.23 -16.48 -20.84
C HIS A 329 -7.48 -15.34 -21.83
N GLN A 330 -8.41 -15.53 -22.78
CA GLN A 330 -8.73 -14.51 -23.77
C GLN A 330 -9.32 -13.25 -23.14
N ARG A 331 -10.19 -13.38 -22.13
CA ARG A 331 -10.75 -12.23 -21.39
C ARG A 331 -9.66 -11.43 -20.67
N VAL A 332 -8.73 -12.10 -19.99
CA VAL A 332 -7.62 -11.43 -19.28
C VAL A 332 -6.68 -10.76 -20.26
N LEU A 333 -6.37 -11.42 -21.39
CA LEU A 333 -5.54 -10.82 -22.43
C LEU A 333 -6.23 -9.60 -23.07
N SER A 334 -7.54 -9.65 -23.31
CA SER A 334 -8.30 -8.48 -23.77
C SER A 334 -8.27 -7.34 -22.76
N ALA A 335 -8.34 -7.63 -21.46
CA ALA A 335 -8.16 -6.62 -20.41
C ALA A 335 -6.76 -6.00 -20.44
N ALA A 336 -5.72 -6.81 -20.64
CA ALA A 336 -4.34 -6.36 -20.78
C ALA A 336 -4.17 -5.46 -22.03
N VAL A 337 -4.77 -5.85 -23.16
CA VAL A 337 -4.79 -5.04 -24.39
C VAL A 337 -5.46 -3.68 -24.14
N ALA A 338 -6.58 -3.64 -23.42
CA ALA A 338 -7.25 -2.37 -23.06
C ALA A 338 -6.35 -1.47 -22.19
N CYS A 339 -5.63 -2.04 -21.21
CA CYS A 339 -4.61 -1.30 -20.44
C CYS A 339 -3.50 -0.76 -21.34
N GLY A 340 -3.01 -1.58 -22.28
CA GLY A 340 -2.01 -1.17 -23.27
C GLY A 340 -2.50 -0.03 -24.17
N ASP A 341 -3.74 -0.08 -24.63
CA ASP A 341 -4.35 0.96 -25.45
C ASP A 341 -4.54 2.27 -24.68
N ALA A 342 -4.91 2.18 -23.40
CA ALA A 342 -4.97 3.35 -22.51
C ALA A 342 -3.58 3.98 -22.32
N LEU A 343 -2.53 3.17 -22.17
CA LEU A 343 -1.16 3.65 -22.13
C LEU A 343 -0.78 4.32 -23.46
N CYS A 344 -0.99 3.65 -24.61
CA CYS A 344 -0.69 4.15 -25.96
C CYS A 344 -1.43 5.45 -26.34
N THR A 345 -2.70 5.59 -25.96
CA THR A 345 -3.47 6.81 -26.26
C THR A 345 -2.94 8.01 -25.49
N GLN A 346 -2.50 7.79 -24.25
CA GLN A 346 -1.80 8.80 -23.45
C GLN A 346 -0.35 9.00 -23.88
N GLN A 347 0.26 8.05 -24.61
CA GLN A 347 1.61 8.21 -25.19
C GLN A 347 1.71 9.31 -26.24
N ARG A 348 0.59 9.84 -26.75
CA ARG A 348 0.63 11.14 -27.45
C ARG A 348 1.16 12.28 -26.56
N GLY A 349 1.27 12.06 -25.25
CA GLY A 349 1.72 12.97 -24.20
C GLY A 349 3.06 12.62 -23.53
N TRP A 350 3.96 11.81 -24.12
CA TRP A 350 5.38 11.76 -23.64
C TRP A 350 6.02 13.16 -23.54
N LEU A 351 5.48 14.10 -24.31
CA LEU A 351 5.79 15.53 -24.34
C LEU A 351 5.05 16.38 -23.30
N HIS A 352 4.25 15.82 -22.38
CA HIS A 352 3.53 16.63 -21.39
C HIS A 352 4.47 17.04 -20.23
N PRO A 353 4.84 18.32 -20.11
CA PRO A 353 6.03 18.77 -19.36
C PRO A 353 5.90 18.75 -17.82
N ILE A 354 4.91 18.04 -17.26
CA ILE A 354 4.61 18.06 -15.82
C ILE A 354 4.68 16.66 -15.16
N LYS A 355 4.74 15.55 -15.92
CA LYS A 355 4.75 14.18 -15.36
C LYS A 355 5.61 13.12 -16.09
N SER A 356 6.46 13.49 -17.04
CA SER A 356 7.35 12.53 -17.74
C SER A 356 8.61 12.25 -16.91
N TRP A 357 8.55 11.27 -16.01
CA TRP A 357 9.69 10.85 -15.18
C TRP A 357 10.35 9.60 -15.76
N GLY A 358 11.67 9.47 -15.59
CA GLY A 358 12.38 8.21 -15.81
C GLY A 358 12.16 7.21 -14.67
N GLY A 359 12.73 6.02 -14.80
CA GLY A 359 12.69 4.98 -13.76
C GLY A 359 11.54 3.99 -13.92
N PHE A 360 11.48 3.01 -13.03
CA PHE A 360 10.61 1.83 -13.17
C PHE A 360 9.25 2.00 -12.50
N ALA A 361 9.21 2.40 -11.22
CA ALA A 361 7.98 2.36 -10.42
C ALA A 361 6.89 3.30 -10.95
N HIS A 362 7.26 4.52 -11.35
CA HIS A 362 6.32 5.55 -11.82
C HIS A 362 6.71 6.16 -13.18
N GLY A 363 7.75 5.62 -13.82
CA GLY A 363 8.42 6.27 -14.93
C GLY A 363 8.39 5.50 -16.25
N ALA A 364 9.09 6.08 -17.22
CA ALA A 364 9.12 5.62 -18.61
C ALA A 364 9.63 4.18 -18.77
N ALA A 365 10.63 3.76 -18.00
CA ALA A 365 11.20 2.42 -18.11
C ALA A 365 10.17 1.33 -17.74
N GLY A 366 9.39 1.56 -16.67
CA GLY A 366 8.35 0.60 -16.25
C GLY A 366 7.18 0.51 -17.23
N ILE A 367 6.76 1.65 -17.79
CA ILE A 367 5.71 1.69 -18.83
C ILE A 367 6.20 1.01 -20.11
N ALA A 368 7.43 1.29 -20.54
CA ALA A 368 8.02 0.69 -21.73
C ALA A 368 8.17 -0.83 -21.57
N TYR A 369 8.60 -1.30 -20.39
CA TYR A 369 8.65 -2.72 -20.05
C TYR A 369 7.27 -3.38 -20.13
N ALA A 370 6.24 -2.78 -19.52
CA ALA A 370 4.89 -3.34 -19.54
C ALA A 370 4.33 -3.48 -20.97
N LEU A 371 4.61 -2.52 -21.84
CA LEU A 371 4.18 -2.55 -23.24
C LEU A 371 4.98 -3.53 -24.08
N ALA A 372 6.28 -3.68 -23.82
CA ALA A 372 7.09 -4.71 -24.47
C ALA A 372 6.59 -6.12 -24.06
N ALA A 373 6.30 -6.33 -22.78
CA ALA A 373 5.74 -7.59 -22.29
C ALA A 373 4.35 -7.88 -22.89
N LEU A 374 3.52 -6.85 -23.13
CA LEU A 374 2.25 -7.01 -23.82
C LEU A 374 2.45 -7.38 -25.29
N TYR A 375 3.41 -6.75 -25.97
CA TYR A 375 3.76 -7.13 -27.35
C TYR A 375 4.19 -8.59 -27.44
N ASP A 376 5.00 -9.08 -26.49
CA ASP A 376 5.39 -10.49 -26.45
C ASP A 376 4.19 -11.43 -26.27
N ALA A 377 3.14 -10.97 -25.58
CA ALA A 377 1.92 -11.75 -25.33
C ALA A 377 0.90 -11.72 -26.49
N CYS A 378 0.75 -10.61 -27.22
CA CYS A 378 -0.30 -10.48 -28.26
C CYS A 378 0.22 -10.25 -29.70
N GLY A 379 1.51 -9.93 -29.87
CA GLY A 379 2.12 -9.65 -31.18
C GLY A 379 1.72 -8.32 -31.82
N GLU A 380 0.93 -7.47 -31.16
CA GLU A 380 0.43 -6.23 -31.75
C GLU A 380 1.51 -5.13 -31.77
N ARG A 381 2.05 -4.85 -32.97
CA ARG A 381 3.20 -3.96 -33.19
C ARG A 381 3.04 -2.54 -32.61
N ARG A 382 1.81 -2.05 -32.40
CA ARG A 382 1.59 -0.74 -31.77
C ARG A 382 2.19 -0.64 -30.36
N PHE A 383 2.17 -1.73 -29.59
CA PHE A 383 2.75 -1.77 -28.25
C PHE A 383 4.28 -1.79 -28.30
N LEU A 384 4.87 -2.48 -29.28
CA LEU A 384 6.32 -2.44 -29.51
C LEU A 384 6.82 -1.03 -29.85
N LEU A 385 6.13 -0.33 -30.76
CA LEU A 385 6.48 1.04 -31.14
C LEU A 385 6.36 2.00 -29.95
N ALA A 386 5.31 1.83 -29.13
CA ALA A 386 5.09 2.58 -27.90
C ALA A 386 6.20 2.32 -26.85
N ALA A 387 6.62 1.06 -26.68
CA ALA A 387 7.75 0.70 -25.83
C ALA A 387 9.08 1.32 -26.31
N GLN A 388 9.33 1.32 -27.62
CA GLN A 388 10.50 1.98 -28.22
C GLN A 388 10.57 3.47 -27.92
N GLN A 389 9.43 4.18 -27.96
CA GLN A 389 9.37 5.60 -27.61
C GLN A 389 9.69 5.83 -26.12
N GLY A 390 9.15 5.01 -25.23
CA GLY A 390 9.46 5.10 -23.79
C GLY A 390 10.94 4.87 -23.48
N TRP A 391 11.56 3.89 -24.14
CA TRP A 391 13.00 3.65 -24.00
C TRP A 391 13.85 4.77 -24.62
N ALA A 392 13.43 5.35 -25.74
CA ALA A 392 14.11 6.52 -26.32
C ALA A 392 14.11 7.70 -25.35
N PHE A 393 12.97 7.99 -24.71
CA PHE A 393 12.88 9.01 -23.66
C PHE A 393 13.75 8.65 -22.44
N GLN A 394 13.70 7.41 -21.96
CA GLN A 394 14.54 6.97 -20.84
C GLN A 394 16.04 7.17 -21.13
N GLN A 395 16.49 6.96 -22.37
CA GLN A 395 17.88 7.20 -22.76
C GLN A 395 18.26 8.68 -22.77
N GLN A 396 17.34 9.60 -23.07
CA GLN A 396 17.60 11.05 -23.01
C GLN A 396 17.90 11.55 -21.59
N LEU A 397 17.55 10.77 -20.57
CA LEU A 397 17.85 11.10 -19.18
C LEU A 397 19.26 10.66 -18.76
N TYR A 398 19.96 9.86 -19.57
CA TYR A 398 21.30 9.40 -19.25
C TYR A 398 22.34 10.51 -19.45
N GLU A 399 23.30 10.60 -18.52
CA GLU A 399 24.47 11.46 -18.66
C GLU A 399 25.75 10.63 -18.54
N GLU A 400 26.71 10.87 -19.44
CA GLU A 400 28.00 10.14 -19.47
C GLU A 400 28.84 10.37 -18.20
N SER A 401 28.72 11.55 -17.58
CA SER A 401 29.25 11.84 -16.25
C SER A 401 28.08 12.37 -15.43
N PRO A 402 27.59 11.65 -14.40
CA PRO A 402 28.27 10.58 -13.66
C PRO A 402 28.07 9.14 -14.18
N GLY A 403 27.54 8.94 -15.39
CA GLY A 403 27.26 7.60 -15.93
C GLY A 403 25.95 6.99 -15.40
N ASN A 404 24.94 7.83 -15.15
CA ASN A 404 23.65 7.43 -14.58
C ASN A 404 22.50 8.26 -15.20
N TRP A 405 21.26 7.88 -14.92
CA TRP A 405 20.05 8.56 -15.38
C TRP A 405 19.59 9.61 -14.39
N GLN A 406 19.23 10.78 -14.92
CA GLN A 406 18.66 11.88 -14.17
C GLN A 406 17.27 11.53 -13.64
N ASP A 407 17.09 11.73 -12.34
CA ASP A 407 15.79 11.86 -11.71
C ASP A 407 15.44 13.35 -11.56
N ARG A 408 14.46 13.81 -12.34
CA ARG A 408 14.04 15.22 -12.46
C ARG A 408 12.81 15.56 -11.62
N ARG A 409 12.50 14.77 -10.59
CA ARG A 409 11.33 15.03 -9.70
C ARG A 409 11.55 16.21 -8.76
N GLY A 410 12.81 16.53 -8.47
CA GLY A 410 13.21 17.70 -7.69
C GLY A 410 13.64 18.88 -8.58
N PRO A 411 13.86 20.07 -7.97
CA PRO A 411 14.35 21.25 -8.68
C PRO A 411 15.76 21.04 -9.27
N THR A 412 16.52 20.12 -8.69
CA THR A 412 17.85 19.69 -9.15
C THR A 412 17.82 18.21 -9.50
N PRO A 413 18.38 17.79 -10.65
CA PRO A 413 18.52 16.37 -10.97
C PRO A 413 19.32 15.63 -9.90
N VAL A 414 18.85 14.44 -9.54
CA VAL A 414 19.59 13.50 -8.68
C VAL A 414 19.80 12.18 -9.41
N TYR A 415 20.81 11.42 -9.01
CA TYR A 415 21.19 10.15 -9.62
C TYR A 415 21.06 9.06 -8.57
N LEU A 416 20.14 8.12 -8.81
CA LEU A 416 19.76 7.11 -7.84
C LEU A 416 20.10 5.71 -8.37
N HIS A 417 20.26 4.75 -7.45
CA HIS A 417 20.56 3.35 -7.74
C HIS A 417 19.41 2.41 -7.37
N ASN A 418 18.22 2.97 -7.09
CA ASN A 418 17.10 2.22 -6.53
C ASN A 418 16.28 1.50 -7.61
N TRP A 419 15.54 0.47 -7.22
CA TRP A 419 14.59 -0.20 -8.11
C TRP A 419 13.49 0.76 -8.55
N CYS A 420 12.92 1.54 -7.63
CA CYS A 420 11.80 2.42 -8.00
C CYS A 420 12.23 3.51 -9.00
N ASN A 421 13.38 4.13 -8.76
CA ASN A 421 13.91 5.24 -9.54
C ASN A 421 15.43 5.11 -9.51
N GLY A 422 16.03 4.70 -10.62
CA GLY A 422 17.48 4.53 -10.71
C GLY A 422 17.91 3.31 -11.49
N ALA A 423 19.23 3.12 -11.49
CA ALA A 423 19.92 2.11 -12.30
C ALA A 423 19.36 0.69 -12.11
N ALA A 424 19.06 0.26 -10.87
CA ALA A 424 18.54 -1.08 -10.60
C ALA A 424 17.24 -1.38 -11.36
N GLY A 425 16.22 -0.51 -11.24
CA GLY A 425 14.95 -0.74 -11.93
C GLY A 425 15.06 -0.57 -13.45
N ILE A 426 15.85 0.40 -13.91
CA ILE A 426 16.06 0.66 -15.33
C ILE A 426 16.78 -0.53 -15.98
N GLY A 427 17.84 -1.02 -15.35
CA GLY A 427 18.63 -2.17 -15.82
C GLY A 427 17.82 -3.46 -15.84
N LEU A 428 17.08 -3.74 -14.76
CA LEU A 428 16.21 -4.91 -14.67
C LEU A 428 15.14 -4.92 -15.78
N ALA A 429 14.45 -3.80 -15.96
CA ALA A 429 13.44 -3.65 -17.00
C ALA A 429 14.02 -3.83 -18.42
N ALA A 430 15.25 -3.35 -18.63
CA ALA A 430 15.96 -3.50 -19.89
C ALA A 430 16.35 -4.96 -20.15
N ALA A 431 16.87 -5.67 -19.14
CA ALA A 431 17.24 -7.07 -19.26
C ALA A 431 16.02 -7.97 -19.53
N ALA A 432 14.89 -7.69 -18.89
CA ALA A 432 13.66 -8.47 -18.98
C ALA A 432 12.79 -8.21 -20.23
N SER A 433 13.32 -7.56 -21.28
CA SER A 433 12.56 -7.21 -22.50
C SER A 433 13.16 -7.83 -23.79
N PRO A 434 12.92 -9.13 -24.06
CA PRO A 434 13.50 -9.86 -25.19
C PRO A 434 13.25 -9.22 -26.57
N ALA A 435 12.03 -8.75 -26.83
CA ALA A 435 11.67 -8.11 -28.11
C ALA A 435 12.43 -6.81 -28.41
N MET A 436 13.19 -6.29 -27.44
CA MET A 436 13.84 -4.99 -27.49
C MET A 436 15.37 -5.06 -27.34
N GLN A 437 15.94 -6.26 -27.22
CA GLN A 437 17.34 -6.49 -26.81
C GLN A 437 18.39 -5.67 -27.58
N PRO A 438 18.35 -5.50 -28.92
CA PRO A 438 19.35 -4.67 -29.60
C PRO A 438 19.34 -3.20 -29.13
N LEU A 439 18.18 -2.65 -28.76
CA LEU A 439 18.04 -1.26 -28.35
C LEU A 439 18.44 -1.03 -26.88
N ILE A 440 18.14 -1.99 -26.00
CA ILE A 440 18.19 -1.78 -24.56
C ILE A 440 19.28 -2.58 -23.85
N LYS A 441 19.92 -3.56 -24.51
CA LYS A 441 21.08 -4.26 -23.94
C LYS A 441 22.18 -3.30 -23.44
N PRO A 442 22.54 -2.22 -24.16
CA PRO A 442 23.51 -1.25 -23.64
C PRO A 442 23.05 -0.53 -22.36
N ILE A 443 21.74 -0.38 -22.16
CA ILE A 443 21.14 0.22 -20.96
C ILE A 443 21.33 -0.74 -19.77
N ALA A 444 20.99 -2.01 -19.94
CA ALA A 444 21.18 -3.04 -18.92
C ALA A 444 22.66 -3.14 -18.51
N GLU A 445 23.58 -3.18 -19.48
CA GLU A 445 25.03 -3.25 -19.21
C GLU A 445 25.58 -2.02 -18.48
N ARG A 446 25.09 -0.81 -18.80
CA ARG A 446 25.47 0.42 -18.07
C ARG A 446 24.98 0.38 -16.63
N ALA A 447 23.71 0.00 -16.42
CA ALA A 447 23.12 -0.10 -15.09
C ALA A 447 23.86 -1.13 -14.23
N ALA A 448 24.11 -2.31 -14.78
CA ALA A 448 24.94 -3.35 -14.22
C ALA A 448 26.32 -2.87 -13.75
N ARG A 449 27.08 -2.22 -14.66
CA ARG A 449 28.40 -1.68 -14.31
C ARG A 449 28.33 -0.68 -13.18
N LEU A 450 27.33 0.21 -13.21
CA LEU A 450 27.14 1.23 -12.17
C LEU A 450 26.83 0.61 -10.80
N LEU A 451 25.99 -0.43 -10.75
CA LEU A 451 25.67 -1.15 -9.51
C LEU A 451 26.87 -1.96 -9.00
N HIS A 452 27.64 -2.59 -9.90
CA HIS A 452 28.79 -3.41 -9.53
C HIS A 452 29.99 -2.58 -9.04
N THR A 453 30.32 -1.45 -9.70
CA THR A 453 31.49 -0.64 -9.33
C THR A 453 31.33 0.07 -7.99
N GLY A 454 30.14 -0.04 -7.37
CA GLY A 454 29.94 0.40 -6.00
C GLY A 454 30.28 1.88 -5.84
N ALA A 455 29.87 2.73 -6.78
CA ALA A 455 29.68 4.16 -6.51
C ALA A 455 28.59 4.26 -5.43
N ALA A 456 28.98 3.89 -4.21
CA ALA A 456 28.13 3.81 -3.05
C ALA A 456 27.70 5.23 -2.79
N VAL A 457 26.54 5.59 -3.32
CA VAL A 457 25.80 6.69 -2.71
C VAL A 457 25.68 6.27 -1.24
N PRO A 458 26.10 7.11 -0.28
CA PRO A 458 26.06 6.81 1.16
C PRO A 458 24.65 6.52 1.72
N THR A 459 23.65 6.37 0.86
CA THR A 459 22.22 6.32 1.16
C THR A 459 21.64 4.91 1.21
N ALA A 460 22.32 3.86 0.75
CA ALA A 460 21.83 2.48 0.93
C ALA A 460 22.09 2.00 2.36
N THR A 461 21.45 2.65 3.33
CA THR A 461 21.35 2.15 4.72
C THR A 461 20.15 1.22 4.90
N LEU A 462 19.49 0.85 3.80
CA LEU A 462 18.26 0.09 3.77
C LEU A 462 18.46 -1.22 3.01
N ASP A 463 17.84 -2.28 3.51
CA ASP A 463 17.82 -3.61 2.89
C ASP A 463 16.47 -3.90 2.22
N THR A 464 15.78 -2.87 1.72
CA THR A 464 14.47 -3.03 1.07
C THR A 464 14.61 -3.36 -0.42
N LEU A 465 13.59 -3.99 -1.01
CA LEU A 465 13.50 -4.21 -2.46
C LEU A 465 13.38 -2.89 -3.24
N CYS A 466 12.65 -1.91 -2.70
CA CYS A 466 12.34 -0.68 -3.44
C CYS A 466 13.53 0.28 -3.58
N CYS A 467 14.27 0.49 -2.49
CA CYS A 467 15.34 1.49 -2.39
C CYS A 467 16.59 1.00 -1.65
N GLY A 468 16.78 -0.32 -1.52
CA GLY A 468 17.85 -0.91 -0.73
C GLY A 468 18.67 -1.97 -1.45
N HIS A 469 19.54 -2.64 -0.70
CA HIS A 469 20.47 -3.64 -1.25
C HIS A 469 19.78 -4.79 -1.96
N PHE A 470 18.66 -5.31 -1.43
CA PHE A 470 17.93 -6.41 -2.06
C PHE A 470 17.46 -6.06 -3.47
N GLY A 471 16.99 -4.83 -3.70
CA GLY A 471 16.59 -4.41 -5.05
C GLY A 471 17.76 -4.35 -6.02
N GLN A 472 18.95 -3.94 -5.56
CA GLN A 472 20.15 -3.88 -6.38
C GLN A 472 20.72 -5.27 -6.67
N LEU A 473 20.73 -6.15 -5.66
CA LEU A 473 21.17 -7.54 -5.79
C LEU A 473 20.30 -8.31 -6.76
N GLU A 474 18.97 -8.20 -6.64
CA GLU A 474 18.03 -8.83 -7.55
C GLU A 474 18.27 -8.37 -8.99
N SER A 475 18.44 -7.05 -9.20
CA SER A 475 18.77 -6.51 -10.52
C SER A 475 20.07 -7.10 -11.08
N LEU A 476 21.12 -7.25 -10.26
CA LEU A 476 22.39 -7.83 -10.71
C LEU A 476 22.27 -9.32 -11.07
N LEU A 477 21.51 -10.09 -10.30
CA LEU A 477 21.23 -11.51 -10.57
C LEU A 477 20.51 -11.68 -11.91
N GLU A 478 19.42 -10.94 -12.12
CA GLU A 478 18.61 -11.00 -13.35
C GLU A 478 19.35 -10.47 -14.59
N MET A 479 20.35 -9.59 -14.39
CA MET A 479 21.24 -9.14 -15.46
C MET A 479 22.39 -10.13 -15.76
N GLY A 480 22.49 -11.24 -15.02
CA GLY A 480 23.47 -12.31 -15.25
C GLY A 480 24.90 -11.99 -14.80
N LEU A 481 25.06 -11.20 -13.75
CA LEU A 481 26.37 -10.68 -13.31
C LEU A 481 26.81 -11.12 -11.90
N VAL A 482 25.99 -11.92 -11.20
CA VAL A 482 26.29 -12.49 -9.88
C VAL A 482 25.87 -13.95 -9.84
#